data_AF-A0A840RQY0-F1
#
_entry.id   AF-A0A840RQY0-F1
#
_cell.length_a   1.000
_cell.length_b   1.000
_cell.length_c   1.000
_cell.angle_alpha   90.00
_cell.angle_beta   90.00
_cell.angle_gamma   90.00
#
_symmetry.space_group_name_H-M   'P 1'
#
loop_
_entity.id
_entity.type
_entity.pdbx_description
1 polymer ?
#
loop_
_entity_poly.entity_id
_entity_poly.type
_entity_poly.pdbx_seq_one_letter_code
_entity_poly.pdbx_strand_id
1 'polypeptide(L)' 'MKSDLEHDVALANLSCAHLGEGGCEVYVDRPIICRLFGTTPRLSCPNGMRPADMIDVRIEQKIERFFREVRHVLV' A
#
# COMPACT_ATOMS: atom_id res chain seq x y z
N MET A 1 -4.90 16.62 9.63
CA MET A 1 -3.75 16.46 8.72
C MET A 1 -2.55 16.15 9.60
N LYS A 2 -1.81 15.06 9.33
CA LYS A 2 -0.57 14.76 10.06
C LYS A 2 0.52 15.76 9.68
N SER A 3 1.41 16.07 10.61
CA SER A 3 2.60 16.90 10.38
C SER A 3 3.66 16.18 9.55
N ASP A 4 4.58 16.94 8.95
CA ASP A 4 5.69 16.37 8.17
C ASP A 4 6.57 15.47 9.04
N LEU A 5 6.82 15.86 10.31
CA LEU A 5 7.58 15.05 11.26
C LEU A 5 6.91 13.69 11.53
N GLU A 6 5.59 13.67 11.71
CA GLU A 6 4.85 12.41 11.86
C GLU A 6 4.95 11.55 10.59
N HIS A 7 4.99 12.17 9.42
CA HIS A 7 5.16 11.48 8.15
C HIS A 7 6.55 10.85 8.02
N ASP A 8 7.60 11.59 8.38
CA ASP A 8 8.98 11.14 8.31
C ASP A 8 9.23 9.98 9.30
N VAL A 9 8.71 10.09 10.52
CA VAL A 9 8.78 9.01 11.52
C VAL A 9 8.03 7.77 11.04
N ALA A 10 6.86 7.95 10.44
CA ALA A 10 6.10 6.84 9.87
C ALA A 10 6.86 6.14 8.74
N LEU A 11 7.46 6.91 7.83
CA LEU A 11 8.25 6.37 6.74
C LEU A 11 9.50 5.63 7.23
N ALA A 12 10.23 6.20 8.18
CA ALA A 12 11.44 5.59 8.75
C ALA A 12 11.14 4.26 9.47
N ASN A 13 10.00 4.17 10.15
CA ASN A 13 9.56 2.97 10.85
C ASN A 13 8.68 2.05 10.00
N LEU A 14 8.44 2.41 8.73
CA LEU A 14 7.47 1.75 7.85
C LEU A 14 6.11 1.53 8.53
N SER A 15 5.64 2.49 9.34
CA SER A 15 4.35 2.41 10.03
C SER A 15 3.26 3.12 9.23
N CYS A 16 2.17 2.40 8.94
CA CYS A 16 1.02 2.93 8.21
C CYS A 16 -0.26 2.68 9.01
N ALA A 17 -1.25 3.57 8.88
CA ALA A 17 -2.56 3.44 9.54
C ALA A 17 -3.33 2.16 9.14
N HIS A 18 -2.89 1.46 8.09
CA HIS A 18 -3.47 0.20 7.62
C HIS A 18 -2.68 -1.04 8.06
N LEU A 19 -1.61 -0.91 8.84
CA LEU A 19 -0.91 -2.08 9.37
C LEU A 19 -1.71 -2.71 10.51
N GLY A 20 -1.59 -4.03 10.64
CA GLY A 20 -2.08 -4.75 11.82
C GLY A 20 -1.20 -4.51 13.03
N GLU A 21 -1.60 -5.05 14.19
CA GLU A 21 -0.84 -4.91 15.44
C GLU A 21 0.59 -5.49 15.34
N GLY A 22 0.80 -6.54 14.54
CA GLY A 22 2.13 -7.10 14.23
C GLY A 22 2.79 -6.55 12.97
N GLY A 23 2.25 -5.48 12.38
CA GLY A 23 2.81 -4.84 11.18
C GLY A 23 2.17 -5.32 9.87
N CYS A 24 3.00 -5.70 8.90
CA CYS A 24 2.54 -6.09 7.55
C CYS A 24 1.99 -7.52 7.57
N GLU A 25 0.66 -7.64 7.54
CA GLU A 25 -0.03 -8.92 7.67
C GLU A 25 -1.12 -9.13 6.61
N VAL A 26 -1.50 -10.39 6.40
CA VAL A 26 -2.60 -10.79 5.52
C VAL A 26 -3.89 -10.91 6.33
N TYR A 27 -4.58 -9.80 6.54
CA TYR A 27 -5.89 -9.76 7.18
C TYR A 27 -7.05 -9.78 6.16
N VAL A 28 -8.27 -10.03 6.65
CA VAL A 28 -9.46 -10.27 5.80
C VAL A 28 -9.82 -9.02 4.99
N ASP A 29 -10.06 -7.90 5.68
CA ASP A 29 -10.51 -6.65 5.07
C ASP A 29 -9.36 -5.71 4.75
N ARG A 30 -8.46 -6.16 3.87
CA ARG A 30 -7.37 -5.31 3.39
C ARG A 30 -7.88 -4.14 2.56
N PRO A 31 -7.33 -2.92 2.69
CA PRO A 31 -7.56 -1.88 1.71
C PRO A 31 -6.83 -2.25 0.41
N ILE A 32 -7.29 -1.70 -0.73
CA ILE A 32 -6.70 -1.99 -2.05
C ILE A 32 -5.19 -1.68 -2.07
N ILE A 33 -4.75 -0.60 -1.40
CA ILE A 33 -3.33 -0.25 -1.33
C ILE A 33 -2.46 -1.37 -0.73
N CYS A 34 -2.93 -2.06 0.31
CA CYS A 34 -2.23 -3.19 0.92
C CYS A 34 -2.20 -4.44 0.02
N ARG A 35 -3.06 -4.53 -1.01
CA ARG A 35 -3.01 -5.60 -2.02
C ARG A 35 -2.06 -5.28 -3.18
N LEU A 36 -1.84 -3.98 -3.45
CA LEU A 36 -0.91 -3.51 -4.48
C LEU A 36 0.54 -3.46 -3.98
N PHE A 37 0.75 -3.11 -2.71
CA PHE A 37 2.08 -3.00 -2.15
C PHE A 37 2.81 -4.35 -2.20
N GLY A 38 4.03 -4.34 -2.75
CA GLY A 38 4.85 -5.53 -3.00
C GLY A 38 4.44 -6.36 -4.22
N THR A 39 3.33 -6.03 -4.90
CA THR A 39 2.83 -6.80 -6.05
C THR A 39 3.01 -6.06 -7.38
N THR A 40 3.60 -4.86 -7.36
CA THR A 40 3.94 -4.08 -8.56
C THR A 40 5.39 -3.58 -8.51
N PRO A 41 6.04 -3.35 -9.67
CA PRO A 41 7.39 -2.77 -9.72
C PRO A 41 7.49 -1.35 -9.13
N ARG A 42 6.38 -0.59 -9.12
CA ARG A 42 6.34 0.80 -8.64
C ARG A 42 6.15 0.90 -7.13
N LEU A 43 5.59 -0.16 -6.52
CA LEU A 43 5.36 -0.26 -5.09
C LEU A 43 6.09 -1.49 -4.55
N SER A 44 7.42 -1.54 -4.72
CA SER A 44 8.23 -2.67 -4.28
C SER A 44 8.26 -2.79 -2.74
N CYS A 45 8.28 -4.02 -2.25
CA CYS A 45 8.45 -4.26 -0.82
C CYS A 45 9.89 -3.94 -0.39
N PRO A 46 10.12 -3.13 0.65
CA PRO A 46 11.47 -2.82 1.15
C PRO A 46 12.19 -4.06 1.70
N ASN A 47 11.45 -5.07 2.13
CA ASN A 47 11.99 -6.35 2.59
C ASN A 47 12.24 -7.35 1.44
N GLY A 48 12.03 -6.95 0.18
CA GLY A 48 12.22 -7.82 -0.98
C GLY A 48 11.13 -8.88 -1.20
N MET A 49 10.05 -8.85 -0.41
CA MET A 49 8.94 -9.79 -0.51
C MET A 49 8.08 -9.49 -1.75
N ARG A 50 7.69 -10.55 -2.48
CA ARG A 50 6.78 -10.46 -3.62
C ARG A 50 6.08 -11.81 -3.85
N PRO A 51 4.88 -11.83 -4.45
CA PRO A 51 4.25 -13.07 -4.89
C PRO A 51 5.04 -13.73 -6.04
N ALA A 52 4.74 -15.01 -6.30
CA ALA A 52 5.26 -15.71 -7.49
C ALA A 52 4.76 -15.04 -8.78
N ASP A 53 3.47 -14.69 -8.80
CA ASP A 53 2.83 -13.99 -9.90
C ASP A 53 2.56 -12.53 -9.50
N MET A 54 3.17 -11.61 -10.22
CA MET A 54 2.92 -10.17 -10.07
C MET A 54 1.57 -9.79 -10.67
N ILE A 55 1.02 -8.65 -10.26
CA ILE A 55 -0.22 -8.15 -10.86
C ILE A 55 -0.04 -7.87 -12.36
N ASP A 56 -1.05 -8.19 -13.18
CA ASP A 56 -1.05 -7.81 -14.59
C ASP A 56 -1.05 -6.28 -14.71
N VAL A 57 -0.16 -5.73 -15.53
CA VAL A 57 0.03 -4.29 -15.73
C VAL A 57 -1.26 -3.56 -16.12
N ARG A 58 -2.17 -4.20 -16.86
CA ARG A 58 -3.45 -3.61 -17.25
C ARG A 58 -4.41 -3.51 -16.06
N ILE A 59 -4.30 -4.43 -15.09
CA ILE A 59 -5.07 -4.36 -13.85
C ILE A 59 -4.51 -3.25 -12.96
N GLU A 60 -3.19 -3.14 -12.81
CA GLU A 60 -2.55 -2.01 -12.10
C GLU A 60 -3.02 -0.67 -12.66
N GLN A 61 -2.99 -0.49 -13.99
CA GLN A 61 -3.46 0.73 -14.66
C GLN A 61 -4.94 1.04 -14.41
N LYS A 62 -5.81 0.01 -14.37
CA LYS A 62 -7.24 0.19 -14.06
C LYS A 62 -7.42 0.65 -12.62
N ILE A 63 -6.65 0.11 -11.68
CA ILE A 63 -6.71 0.51 -10.27
C ILE A 63 -6.16 1.92 -10.09
N GLU A 64 -5.05 2.27 -10.75
CA GLU A 64 -4.53 3.65 -10.74
C GLU A 64 -5.56 4.64 -11.29
N ARG A 65 -6.27 4.32 -12.38
CA ARG A 65 -7.35 5.17 -12.92
C ARG A 65 -8.48 5.31 -11.91
N PHE A 66 -8.94 4.20 -11.33
CA PHE A 66 -9.98 4.22 -10.30
C PHE A 66 -9.59 5.13 -9.12
N PHE A 67 -8.33 5.06 -8.68
CA PHE A 67 -7.82 5.91 -7.59
C PHE A 67 -7.80 7.40 -7.90
N ARG A 68 -7.72 7.78 -9.18
CA ARG A 68 -7.78 9.18 -9.62
C ARG A 68 -9.21 9.69 -9.75
N GLU A 69 -10.14 8.81 -10.09
CA GLU A 69 -11.55 9.15 -10.35
C GLU A 69 -12.39 9.16 -9.06
N VAL A 70 -12.03 8.34 -8.07
CA VAL A 70 -12.79 8.21 -6.82
C VAL A 70 -12.13 8.98 -5.69
N ARG A 71 -12.92 9.79 -4.97
CA ARG A 71 -12.45 10.44 -3.74
C ARG A 71 -12.23 9.39 -2.65
N HIS A 72 -10.97 9.12 -2.35
CA HIS A 72 -10.60 8.28 -1.21
C HIS A 72 -10.62 9.11 0.08
N VAL A 73 -11.43 8.69 1.06
CA VAL A 73 -11.31 9.20 2.42
C VAL A 73 -10.14 8.46 3.06
N LEU A 74 -9.01 9.15 3.17
CA LEU A 74 -7.83 8.66 3.87
C LEU A 74 -8.11 8.66 5.38
N VAL A 75 -7.80 7.55 6.04
CA VAL A 75 -7.94 7.37 7.50
C VAL A 75 -6.77 8.02 8.23
#